data_AF-A0A5S3P1H5-F1
#
_entry.id   AF-A0A5S3P1H5-F1
#
_cell.length_a   1.000
_cell.length_b   1.000
_cell.length_c   1.000
_cell.angle_alpha   90.00
_cell.angle_beta   90.00
_cell.angle_gamma   90.00
#
_symmetry.space_group_name_H-M   'P 1'
#
loop_
_entity.id
_entity.type
_entity.pdbx_description
1 polymer ?
#
loop_
_entity_poly.entity_id
_entity_poly.type
_entity_poly.pdbx_seq_one_letter_code
_entity_poly.pdbx_strand_id
1 'polypeptide(L)'
;MWRWTAGNGVSWHFLTIAGEAGESISAIEAMWRLELGKSRGFRSVKVQARIGETKWSTSCFPNKEGGWLLPVKAAVRKAEGIAEGDEVRVALDL
;
A
#
# COMPACT_ATOMS: atom_id res chain seq x y z
N MET A 1 9.85 4.62 -3.36
CA MET A 1 9.12 3.83 -4.38
C MET A 1 10.03 2.76 -4.90
N TRP A 2 9.58 1.51 -5.03
CA TRP A 2 10.38 0.43 -5.61
C TRP A 2 9.58 -0.38 -6.63
N ARG A 3 10.27 -0.99 -7.60
CA ARG A 3 9.66 -1.80 -8.65
C ARG A 3 9.90 -3.28 -8.37
N TRP A 4 8.85 -4.07 -8.55
CA TRP A 4 8.95 -5.52 -8.64
C TRP A 4 8.62 -5.96 -10.06
N THR A 5 9.48 -6.75 -10.68
CA THR A 5 9.27 -7.26 -12.03
C THR A 5 8.99 -8.76 -11.97
N ALA A 6 7.82 -9.16 -12.46
CA ALA A 6 7.49 -10.56 -12.64
C ALA A 6 8.30 -11.16 -13.80
N GLY A 7 8.54 -12.47 -13.77
CA GLY A 7 9.31 -13.18 -14.81
C GLY A 7 8.70 -13.10 -16.23
N ASN A 8 7.44 -12.67 -16.36
CA ASN A 8 6.76 -12.41 -17.63
C ASN A 8 6.91 -10.96 -18.14
N GLY A 9 7.77 -10.15 -17.50
CA GLY A 9 8.02 -8.75 -17.87
C GLY A 9 7.04 -7.73 -17.29
N VAL A 10 6.00 -8.17 -16.56
CA VAL A 10 5.06 -7.23 -15.91
C VAL A 10 5.71 -6.60 -14.68
N SER A 11 5.81 -5.27 -14.70
CA SER A 11 6.40 -4.49 -13.61
C SER A 11 5.33 -3.84 -12.73
N TRP A 12 5.36 -4.16 -11.45
CA TRP A 12 4.57 -3.53 -10.40
C TRP A 12 5.41 -2.52 -9.63
N HIS A 13 4.76 -1.49 -9.08
CA HIS A 13 5.45 -0.48 -8.27
C HIS A 13 4.77 -0.39 -6.91
N PHE A 14 5.57 -0.37 -5.87
CA PHE A 14 5.12 -0.44 -4.49
C PHE A 14 5.76 0.65 -3.63
N LEU A 15 5.02 1.04 -2.60
CA LEU A 15 5.53 1.78 -1.44
C LEU A 15 5.49 0.86 -0.23
N THR A 16 6.55 0.90 0.56
CA THR A 16 6.61 0.23 1.86
C THR A 16 6.26 1.26 2.93
N ILE A 17 5.19 1.00 3.67
CA ILE A 17 4.73 1.79 4.81
C ILE A 17 5.26 1.09 6.07
N ALA A 18 6.22 1.73 6.72
CA ALA A 18 6.86 1.25 7.94
C ALA A 18 6.65 2.26 9.09
N GLY A 19 7.13 1.92 10.28
CA GLY A 19 6.98 2.73 11.49
C GLY A 19 5.53 2.85 11.95
N GLU A 20 5.24 3.96 12.63
CA GLU A 20 3.95 4.22 13.30
C GLU A 20 2.74 4.08 12.37
N ALA A 21 2.85 4.50 11.11
CA ALA A 21 1.79 4.34 10.12
C ALA A 21 1.52 2.86 9.80
N GLY A 22 2.56 2.04 9.69
CA GLY A 22 2.43 0.60 9.49
C GLY A 22 1.85 -0.11 10.72
N GLU A 23 2.21 0.34 11.92
CA GLU A 23 1.64 -0.15 13.17
C GLU A 23 0.14 0.19 13.28
N SER A 24 -0.25 1.39 12.88
CA SER A 24 -1.65 1.82 12.82
C SER A 24 -2.48 0.93 11.88
N ILE A 25 -1.95 0.61 10.69
CA ILE A 25 -2.62 -0.33 9.77
C ILE A 25 -2.73 -1.74 10.39
N SER A 26 -1.70 -2.17 11.11
CA SER A 26 -1.69 -3.47 11.79
C SER A 26 -2.74 -3.54 12.91
N ALA A 27 -2.88 -2.45 13.68
CA ALA A 27 -3.90 -2.34 14.71
C ALA A 27 -5.31 -2.40 14.12
N ILE A 28 -5.56 -1.69 13.01
CA ILE A 28 -6.84 -1.73 12.30
C ILE A 28 -7.14 -3.13 11.74
N GLU A 29 -6.16 -3.79 11.12
CA GLU A 29 -6.34 -5.18 10.65
C GLU A 29 -6.68 -6.12 11.81
N ALA A 30 -5.99 -5.97 12.94
CA ALA A 30 -6.25 -6.78 14.13
C ALA A 30 -7.65 -6.55 14.69
N MET A 31 -8.13 -5.30 14.76
CA MET A 31 -9.50 -4.97 15.18
C MET A 31 -10.53 -5.61 14.24
N TRP A 32 -10.40 -5.41 12.92
CA TRP A 32 -11.32 -6.01 11.95
C TRP A 32 -11.33 -7.53 11.99
N ARG A 33 -10.18 -8.16 12.25
CA ARG A 33 -10.10 -9.62 12.42
C ARG A 33 -10.88 -10.10 13.64
N LEU A 34 -10.83 -9.36 14.75
CA LEU A 34 -11.60 -9.66 15.96
C LEU A 34 -13.11 -9.50 15.69
N GLU A 35 -13.51 -8.44 14.98
CA GLU A 35 -14.93 -8.18 14.66
C GLU A 35 -15.51 -9.20 13.67
N LEU A 36 -14.75 -9.57 12.63
CA LEU A 36 -15.23 -10.44 11.55
C LEU A 36 -14.95 -11.93 11.80
N GLY A 37 -14.23 -12.27 12.88
CA GLY A 37 -13.78 -13.63 13.18
C GLY A 37 -12.76 -14.21 12.19
N LYS A 38 -12.32 -13.42 11.20
CA LYS A 38 -11.33 -13.81 10.19
C LYS A 38 -10.65 -12.58 9.59
N SER A 39 -9.41 -12.73 9.15
CA SER A 39 -8.77 -11.73 8.31
C SER A 39 -9.46 -11.69 6.94
N ARG A 40 -9.54 -10.50 6.34
CA ARG A 40 -9.93 -10.35 4.93
C ARG A 40 -8.92 -11.09 4.04
N GLY A 41 -9.31 -11.48 2.82
CA GLY A 41 -8.43 -12.17 1.88
C GLY A 41 -7.05 -11.49 1.79
N PHE A 42 -5.98 -12.29 1.88
CA PHE A 42 -4.58 -11.83 1.92
C PHE A 42 -4.17 -10.96 3.12
N ARG A 43 -4.96 -10.92 4.22
CA ARG A 43 -4.76 -9.98 5.35
C ARG A 43 -4.69 -8.52 4.87
N SER A 44 -5.43 -8.21 3.80
CA SER A 44 -5.38 -6.91 3.17
C SER A 44 -6.28 -5.90 3.90
N VAL A 45 -5.81 -4.66 3.97
CA VAL A 45 -6.56 -3.54 4.53
C VAL A 45 -6.95 -2.63 3.38
N LYS A 46 -8.26 -2.39 3.20
CA LYS A 46 -8.74 -1.49 2.16
C LYS A 46 -8.48 -0.05 2.61
N VAL A 47 -7.95 0.76 1.69
CA VAL A 47 -7.61 2.16 1.96
C VAL A 47 -8.02 3.04 0.78
N GLN A 48 -8.32 4.30 1.06
CA GLN A 48 -8.24 5.36 0.08
C GLN A 48 -6.87 6.04 0.21
N ALA A 49 -6.03 5.83 -0.80
CA ALA A 49 -4.69 6.41 -0.84
C ALA A 49 -4.71 7.73 -1.61
N ARG A 50 -3.85 8.66 -1.18
CA ARG A 50 -3.60 9.93 -1.85
C ARG A 50 -2.11 10.21 -1.92
N ILE A 51 -1.62 10.53 -3.11
CA ILE A 51 -0.29 11.12 -3.31
C ILE A 51 -0.53 12.44 -4.05
N GLY A 52 0.00 13.53 -3.52
CA GLY A 52 -0.23 14.88 -4.04
C GLY A 52 -1.72 15.17 -4.26
N GLU A 53 -2.14 15.30 -5.51
CA GLU A 53 -3.55 15.57 -5.88
C GLU A 53 -4.33 14.31 -6.25
N THR A 54 -3.63 13.23 -6.62
CA THR A 54 -4.24 11.98 -7.05
C THR A 54 -4.73 11.14 -5.88
N LYS A 55 -6.04 10.87 -5.86
CA LYS A 55 -6.70 9.95 -4.92
C LYS A 55 -7.16 8.68 -5.62
N TRP A 56 -6.97 7.51 -5.00
CA TRP A 56 -7.50 6.25 -5.53
C TRP A 56 -7.78 5.23 -4.43
N SER A 57 -8.76 4.38 -4.65
CA SER A 57 -9.02 3.23 -3.77
C SER A 57 -8.07 2.08 -4.10
N THR A 58 -7.49 1.49 -3.06
CA THR A 58 -6.59 0.34 -3.17
C THR A 58 -6.60 -0.46 -1.86
N SER A 59 -5.73 -1.45 -1.75
CA SER A 59 -5.51 -2.18 -0.51
C SER A 59 -4.03 -2.20 -0.15
N CYS A 60 -3.75 -2.09 1.14
CA CYS A 60 -2.45 -2.38 1.72
C CYS A 60 -2.35 -3.89 1.98
N PHE A 61 -1.17 -4.46 1.74
CA PHE A 61 -0.88 -5.88 1.97
C PHE A 61 0.26 -6.01 2.98
N PRO A 62 0.26 -7.01 3.86
CA PRO A 62 1.37 -7.20 4.79
C PRO A 62 2.64 -7.57 4.02
N ASN A 63 3.74 -6.91 4.35
CA ASN A 63 5.05 -7.26 3.83
C ASN A 63 5.68 -8.39 4.67
N LYS A 64 6.38 -9.34 4.05
CA LYS A 64 7.10 -10.39 4.78
C LYS A 64 8.29 -9.84 5.57
N GLU A 65 8.92 -8.79 5.07
CA GLU A 65 10.08 -8.14 5.70
C GLU A 65 9.68 -7.10 6.76
N GLY A 66 8.37 -6.96 7.04
CA GLY A 66 7.83 -5.98 7.98
C GLY A 66 7.21 -4.77 7.30
N GLY A 67 6.21 -4.19 7.96
CA GLY A 67 5.39 -3.11 7.44
C GLY A 67 4.35 -3.56 6.41
N TRP A 68 3.87 -2.61 5.62
CA TRP A 68 2.78 -2.79 4.66
C TRP A 68 3.18 -2.34 3.26
N LEU A 69 2.70 -3.06 2.26
CA LEU A 69 2.91 -2.75 0.84
C LEU A 69 1.67 -2.08 0.28
N LEU A 70 1.88 -0.92 -0.34
CA LEU A 70 0.87 -0.19 -1.09
C LEU A 70 1.21 -0.23 -2.58
N PRO A 71 0.41 -0.89 -3.43
CA PRO A 71 0.60 -0.85 -4.87
C PRO A 71 0.22 0.52 -5.44
N VAL A 72 1.11 1.07 -6.27
CA VAL A 72 0.89 2.36 -6.95
C VAL A 72 0.71 2.14 -8.45
N LYS A 73 -0.48 2.47 -8.94
CA LYS A 73 -0.84 2.31 -10.36
C LYS A 73 0.02 3.22 -11.24
N ALA A 74 0.29 2.78 -12.47
CA ALA A 74 1.03 3.58 -13.45
C ALA A 74 0.38 4.95 -13.71
N ALA A 75 -0.96 5.04 -13.71
CA ALA A 75 -1.67 6.31 -13.88
C ALA A 75 -1.35 7.31 -12.76
N VAL A 76 -1.29 6.85 -11.50
CA VAL A 76 -0.94 7.70 -10.34
C VAL A 76 0.50 8.18 -10.45
N ARG A 77 1.43 7.28 -10.77
CA ARG A 77 2.84 7.64 -10.95
C ARG A 77 3.06 8.66 -12.05
N LYS A 78 2.36 8.50 -13.18
CA LYS A 78 2.44 9.44 -14.30
C LYS A 78 1.84 10.80 -13.96
N ALA A 79 0.71 10.84 -13.24
CA ALA A 79 0.06 12.07 -12.84
C ALA A 79 0.91 12.89 -11.86
N GLU A 80 1.55 12.22 -10.90
CA GLU A 80 2.33 12.86 -9.84
C GLU A 80 3.85 12.91 -10.14
N GLY A 81 4.28 12.50 -11.34
CA GLY A 81 5.69 12.54 -11.75
C GLY A 81 6.63 11.59 -10.99
N ILE A 82 6.12 10.49 -10.45
CA ILE A 82 6.88 9.62 -9.51
C ILE A 82 7.67 8.54 -10.25
N ALA A 83 8.97 8.50 -9.99
CA ALA A 83 9.87 7.46 -10.50
C ALA A 83 10.16 6.37 -9.46
N GLU A 84 10.89 5.34 -9.88
CA GLU A 84 11.52 4.41 -8.93
C GLU A 84 12.63 5.14 -8.16
N GLY A 85 12.77 4.81 -6.87
CA GLY A 85 13.74 5.46 -5.99
C GLY A 85 13.20 6.68 -5.25
N ASP A 86 12.11 7.29 -5.75
CA ASP A 86 11.53 8.49 -5.13
C ASP A 86 11.02 8.25 -3.70
N GLU A 87 11.25 9.23 -2.84
CA GLU A 87 10.59 9.34 -1.55
C GLU A 87 9.20 9.94 -1.76
N VAL A 88 8.17 9.18 -1.39
CA VAL A 88 6.79 9.55 -1.67
C VAL A 88 6.01 9.65 -0.37
N ARG A 89 5.41 10.81 -0.14
CA ARG A 89 4.43 10.97 0.94
C ARG A 89 3.07 10.52 0.44
N VAL A 90 2.49 9.56 1.14
CA VAL A 90 1.15 9.06 0.89
C VAL A 90 0.28 9.29 2.12
N ALA A 91 -0.90 9.86 1.91
CA ALA A 91 -1.95 9.89 2.92
C ALA A 91 -2.88 8.70 2.72
N LEU A 92 -3.24 8.03 3.80
CA LEU A 92 -4.13 6.88 3.81
C LEU A 92 -5.34 7.21 4.67
N ASP A 93 -6.51 6.97 4.10
CA ASP A 93 -7.80 7.03 4.79
C ASP A 93 -8.39 5.61 4.81
N LEU A 94 -8.85 5.18 5.99
CA LEU A 94 -9.15 3.79 6.37
C LEU A 94 -10.63 3.62 6.74
#